data_AF-A0A0G0Y5K5-F1
#
_entry.id   AF-A0A0G0Y5K5-F1
#
_cell.length_a   1.000
_cell.length_b   1.000
_cell.length_c   1.000
_cell.angle_alpha   90.00
_cell.angle_beta   90.00
_cell.angle_gamma   90.00
#
_symmetry.space_group_name_H-M   'P 1'
#
loop_
_entity.id
_entity.type
_entity.pdbx_description
1 polymer ?
#
loop_
_entity_poly.entity_id
_entity_poly.type
_entity_poly.pdbx_seq_one_letter_code
_entity_poly.pdbx_strand_id
1 'polypeptide(L)'
;MDEPMRDLAQQSYALLELESRRAGEQEFHDYSFVVFPMAKAYEGFLKKVFLDLGFINKRQYLGDRFRIGKSLNPHLPVRYQWDWVYDRLAKYCGGEELPMFMWETWKNARNKIFHFFPDHHEFISLDTARKLITEITCVMEKVLLECRVS
;
A
#
# COMPACT_ATOMS: atom_id res chain seq x y z
N MET A 1 5.52 -6.75 -11.54
CA MET A 1 4.70 -5.50 -11.59
C MET A 1 4.44 -5.11 -13.04
N ASP A 2 3.18 -4.81 -13.36
CA ASP A 2 2.77 -4.28 -14.66
C ASP A 2 3.29 -2.86 -14.87
N GLU A 3 3.44 -2.46 -16.14
CA GLU A 3 3.99 -1.18 -16.57
C GLU A 3 3.35 0.05 -15.89
N PRO A 4 2.01 0.18 -15.80
CA PRO A 4 1.40 1.34 -15.14
C PRO A 4 1.73 1.48 -13.65
N MET A 5 1.99 0.37 -12.95
CA MET A 5 2.40 0.41 -11.54
C MET A 5 3.86 0.86 -11.41
N ARG A 6 4.72 0.46 -12.35
CA ARG A 6 6.13 0.90 -12.39
C ARG A 6 6.23 2.40 -12.64
N ASP A 7 5.43 2.93 -13.56
CA ASP A 7 5.40 4.35 -13.87
C ASP A 7 5.01 5.19 -12.64
N LEU A 8 4.00 4.73 -11.89
CA LEU A 8 3.59 5.37 -10.64
C LEU A 8 4.68 5.32 -9.57
N ALA A 9 5.35 4.19 -9.39
CA ALA A 9 6.45 4.06 -8.44
C ALA A 9 7.61 5.01 -8.80
N GLN A 10 8.01 5.03 -10.08
CA GLN A 10 9.04 5.93 -10.60
C GLN A 10 8.66 7.40 -10.40
N GLN A 11 7.40 7.75 -10.63
CA GLN A 11 6.89 9.11 -10.40
C GLN A 11 7.04 9.54 -8.94
N SER A 12 6.72 8.67 -7.97
CA SER A 12 6.93 8.97 -6.55
C SER A 12 8.40 9.21 -6.20
N TYR A 13 9.32 8.40 -6.75
CA TYR A 13 10.75 8.63 -6.55
C TYR A 13 11.24 9.94 -7.18
N ALA A 14 10.76 10.27 -8.39
CA ALA A 14 11.10 11.52 -9.06
C ALA A 14 10.59 12.75 -8.28
N LEU A 15 9.37 12.69 -7.75
CA LEU A 15 8.81 13.75 -6.89
C LEU A 15 9.61 13.88 -5.59
N LEU A 16 9.96 12.76 -4.96
CA LEU A 16 10.76 12.75 -3.74
C LEU A 16 12.13 13.40 -3.98
N GLU A 17 12.79 13.06 -5.07
CA GLU A 17 14.09 13.63 -5.45
C GLU A 17 13.98 15.13 -5.75
N LEU A 18 12.97 15.54 -6.52
CA LEU A 18 12.71 16.94 -6.84
C LEU A 18 12.56 17.79 -5.57
N GLU A 19 11.72 17.35 -4.64
CA GLU A 19 11.47 18.08 -3.39
C GLU A 19 12.66 18.02 -2.44
N SER A 20 13.45 16.94 -2.47
CA SER A 20 14.71 16.87 -1.71
C SER A 20 15.72 17.92 -2.15
N ARG A 21 15.76 18.26 -3.44
CA ARG A 21 16.66 19.29 -3.97
C ARG A 21 16.21 20.71 -3.63
N ARG A 22 14.92 20.91 -3.34
CA ARG A 22 14.33 22.20 -2.94
C ARG A 22 14.28 22.42 -1.43
N ALA A 23 14.65 21.40 -0.66
CA ALA A 23 14.65 21.47 0.80
C ALA A 23 15.52 22.64 1.29
N GLY A 24 14.94 23.52 2.09
CA GLY A 24 15.58 24.75 2.58
C GLY A 24 15.32 26.02 1.75
N GLU A 25 14.75 25.92 0.55
CA GLU A 25 14.34 27.09 -0.26
C GLU A 25 12.85 27.38 -0.10
N GLN A 26 12.02 26.35 -0.27
CA GLN A 26 10.57 26.43 -0.14
C GLN A 26 10.03 25.07 0.31
N GLU A 27 9.39 25.02 1.47
CA GLU A 27 8.84 23.79 2.03
C GLU A 27 7.32 23.79 1.94
N PHE A 28 6.76 22.67 1.51
CA PHE A 28 5.33 22.43 1.62
C PHE A 28 4.97 22.02 3.05
N HIS A 29 3.76 22.36 3.46
CA HIS A 29 3.23 21.88 4.75
C HIS A 29 2.96 20.38 4.74
N ASP A 30 2.69 19.80 3.57
CA ASP A 30 2.30 18.39 3.43
C ASP A 30 2.91 17.77 2.18
N TYR A 31 3.64 16.67 2.37
CA TYR A 31 4.28 15.89 1.30
C TYR A 31 3.49 14.63 0.90
N SER A 32 2.23 14.51 1.29
CA SER A 32 1.32 13.40 0.91
C SER A 32 1.26 13.18 -0.62
N PHE A 33 1.40 14.24 -1.40
CA PHE A 33 1.43 14.18 -2.87
C PHE A 33 2.62 13.38 -3.43
N VAL A 34 3.73 13.32 -2.68
CA VAL A 34 4.93 12.54 -3.06
C VAL A 34 4.66 11.04 -2.89
N VAL A 35 3.89 10.66 -1.86
CA VAL A 35 3.59 9.25 -1.52
C VAL A 35 2.46 8.68 -2.39
N PHE A 36 1.54 9.53 -2.85
CA PHE A 36 0.30 9.09 -3.52
C PHE A 36 0.51 8.16 -4.73
N PRO A 37 1.43 8.44 -5.67
CA PRO A 37 1.66 7.51 -6.78
C PRO A 37 2.13 6.13 -6.31
N MET A 38 3.08 6.06 -5.37
CA MET A 38 3.58 4.81 -4.80
C MET A 38 2.50 4.03 -4.04
N ALA A 39 1.67 4.72 -3.24
CA ALA A 39 0.54 4.12 -2.55
C ALA A 39 -0.49 3.51 -3.53
N LYS A 40 -0.71 4.18 -4.68
CA LYS A 40 -1.58 3.68 -5.75
C LYS A 40 -0.97 2.48 -6.47
N ALA A 41 0.33 2.50 -6.75
CA ALA A 41 1.07 1.36 -7.30
C ALA A 41 0.95 0.14 -6.37
N TYR A 42 1.12 0.36 -5.06
CA TYR A 42 1.01 -0.68 -4.05
C TYR A 42 -0.39 -1.29 -3.98
N GLU A 43 -1.46 -0.49 -4.07
CA GLU A 43 -2.83 -1.03 -4.11
C GLU A 43 -3.04 -1.94 -5.34
N GLY A 44 -2.50 -1.55 -6.50
CA GLY A 44 -2.49 -2.38 -7.70
C GLY A 44 -1.69 -3.68 -7.53
N PHE A 45 -0.50 -3.58 -6.93
CA PHE A 45 0.37 -4.70 -6.64
C PHE A 45 -0.34 -5.73 -5.75
N LEU A 46 -0.95 -5.29 -4.65
CA LEU A 46 -1.70 -6.17 -3.75
C LEU A 46 -2.85 -6.88 -4.47
N LYS A 47 -3.62 -6.16 -5.31
CA LYS A 47 -4.68 -6.78 -6.11
C LYS A 47 -4.14 -7.85 -7.04
N LYS A 48 -2.98 -7.61 -7.68
CA LYS A 48 -2.34 -8.57 -8.58
C LYS A 48 -1.87 -9.81 -7.83
N VAL A 49 -1.21 -9.64 -6.68
CA VAL A 49 -0.79 -10.74 -5.80
C VAL A 49 -1.99 -11.59 -5.38
N PHE A 50 -3.09 -10.96 -4.96
CA PHE A 50 -4.30 -11.70 -4.56
C PHE A 50 -4.93 -12.45 -5.73
N LEU A 51 -4.85 -11.93 -6.96
CA LEU A 51 -5.32 -12.63 -8.15
C LEU A 51 -4.42 -13.85 -8.44
N ASP A 52 -3.10 -13.67 -8.38
CA ASP A 52 -2.11 -14.70 -8.72
C ASP A 52 -2.13 -15.86 -7.73
N LEU A 53 -2.39 -15.56 -6.45
CA LEU A 53 -2.60 -16.56 -5.40
C LEU A 53 -4.01 -17.19 -5.45
N GLY A 54 -4.88 -16.75 -6.35
CA GLY A 54 -6.27 -17.24 -6.45
C GLY A 54 -7.17 -16.81 -5.31
N PHE A 55 -6.76 -15.83 -4.50
CA PHE A 55 -7.58 -15.29 -3.39
C PHE A 55 -8.69 -14.37 -3.88
N ILE A 56 -8.56 -13.81 -5.08
CA ILE A 56 -9.64 -13.12 -5.78
C ILE A 56 -9.74 -13.61 -7.21
N ASN A 57 -10.93 -13.52 -7.80
CA ASN A 57 -11.14 -13.84 -9.21
C ASN A 57 -10.96 -12.61 -10.12
N LYS A 58 -10.92 -12.84 -11.44
CA LYS A 58 -10.79 -11.77 -12.45
C LYS A 58 -11.88 -10.70 -12.35
N ARG A 59 -13.11 -11.07 -11.95
CA ARG A 59 -14.21 -10.09 -11.77
C ARG A 59 -13.95 -9.15 -10.59
N GLN A 60 -13.40 -9.66 -9.49
CA GLN A 60 -12.98 -8.86 -8.35
C GLN A 60 -11.76 -7.99 -8.68
N TYR A 61 -10.81 -8.52 -9.45
CA TYR A 61 -9.61 -7.79 -9.88
C TYR A 61 -9.94 -6.58 -10.78
N LEU A 62 -10.80 -6.78 -11.79
CA LEU A 62 -11.22 -5.72 -12.73
C LEU A 62 -12.32 -4.80 -12.15
N GLY A 63 -13.01 -5.24 -11.10
CA GLY A 63 -14.12 -4.52 -10.51
C GLY A 63 -13.71 -3.40 -9.55
N ASP A 64 -14.63 -2.47 -9.34
CA ASP A 64 -14.52 -1.33 -8.40
C ASP A 64 -15.01 -1.66 -6.98
N ARG A 65 -15.66 -2.82 -6.80
CA ARG A 65 -16.24 -3.24 -5.52
C ARG A 65 -15.23 -3.85 -4.56
N PHE A 66 -14.16 -4.45 -5.05
CA PHE A 66 -13.15 -5.08 -4.20
C PHE A 66 -12.31 -4.02 -3.49
N ARG A 67 -12.23 -4.10 -2.15
CA ARG A 67 -11.56 -3.11 -1.30
C ARG A 67 -10.43 -3.75 -0.52
N ILE A 68 -9.20 -3.39 -0.86
CA ILE A 68 -7.98 -3.87 -0.19
C ILE A 68 -8.06 -3.65 1.33
N GLY A 69 -8.42 -2.45 1.75
CA GLY A 69 -8.53 -2.12 3.17
C GLY A 69 -9.51 -2.98 3.95
N LYS A 70 -10.57 -3.49 3.32
CA LYS A 70 -11.51 -4.41 3.97
C LYS A 70 -10.98 -5.85 3.94
N SER A 71 -10.46 -6.29 2.80
CA SER A 71 -10.03 -7.67 2.60
C SER A 71 -8.79 -8.03 3.41
N LEU A 72 -7.90 -7.06 3.62
CA LEU A 72 -6.62 -7.22 4.31
C LEU A 72 -6.67 -6.79 5.79
N ASN A 73 -7.83 -6.40 6.32
CA ASN A 73 -7.94 -5.95 7.71
C ASN A 73 -7.84 -7.13 8.70
N PRO A 74 -6.84 -7.17 9.61
CA PRO A 74 -6.70 -8.21 10.65
C PRO A 74 -7.88 -8.22 11.63
N HIS A 75 -8.58 -7.09 11.78
CA HIS A 75 -9.66 -6.89 12.74
C HIS A 75 -11.06 -6.90 12.09
N LEU A 76 -11.21 -7.60 10.96
CA LEU A 76 -12.50 -7.67 10.26
C LEU A 76 -13.54 -8.39 11.15
N PRO A 77 -14.74 -7.83 11.42
CA PRO A 77 -15.74 -8.50 12.24
C PRO A 77 -16.14 -9.87 11.69
N VAL A 78 -16.34 -10.87 12.57
CA VAL A 78 -16.64 -12.28 12.23
C VAL A 78 -17.70 -12.44 11.13
N ARG A 79 -18.79 -11.66 11.18
CA ARG A 79 -19.87 -11.68 10.17
C ARG A 79 -19.41 -11.34 8.74
N TYR A 80 -18.22 -10.78 8.57
CA TYR A 80 -17.64 -10.40 7.28
C TYR A 80 -16.42 -11.25 6.90
N GLN A 81 -16.04 -12.26 7.68
CA GLN A 81 -14.83 -13.07 7.47
C GLN A 81 -15.01 -14.28 6.52
N TRP A 82 -16.20 -14.47 5.91
CA TRP A 82 -16.50 -15.63 5.07
C TRP A 82 -15.64 -15.75 3.80
N ASP A 83 -15.02 -14.67 3.34
CA ASP A 83 -14.11 -14.61 2.19
C ASP A 83 -12.90 -13.69 2.50
N TRP A 84 -12.28 -13.93 3.65
CA TRP A 84 -11.27 -13.04 4.22
C TRP A 84 -9.87 -13.31 3.63
N VAL A 85 -9.35 -12.35 2.88
CA VAL A 85 -8.04 -12.46 2.22
C VAL A 85 -6.91 -12.52 3.24
N TYR A 86 -6.97 -11.75 4.33
CA TYR A 86 -5.95 -11.78 5.37
C TYR A 86 -5.74 -13.18 5.96
N ASP A 87 -6.81 -13.90 6.33
CA ASP A 87 -6.71 -15.26 6.87
C ASP A 87 -6.17 -16.26 5.85
N ARG A 88 -6.59 -16.16 4.58
CA ARG A 88 -6.00 -16.99 3.51
C ARG A 88 -4.51 -16.74 3.33
N LEU A 89 -4.11 -15.47 3.36
CA LEU A 89 -2.72 -15.08 3.22
C LEU A 89 -1.89 -15.55 4.43
N ALA A 90 -2.41 -15.40 5.66
CA ALA A 90 -1.73 -15.88 6.86
C ALA A 90 -1.52 -17.40 6.83
N LYS A 91 -2.53 -18.16 6.39
CA LYS A 91 -2.43 -19.61 6.18
C LYS A 91 -1.41 -19.97 5.10
N TYR A 92 -1.39 -19.23 3.99
CA TYR A 92 -0.45 -19.46 2.89
C TYR A 92 1.00 -19.17 3.29
N CYS A 93 1.24 -18.07 4.02
CA CYS A 93 2.56 -17.66 4.49
C CYS A 93 3.02 -18.42 5.75
N GLY A 94 2.16 -19.22 6.38
CA GLY A 94 2.48 -19.95 7.62
C GLY A 94 2.57 -19.06 8.87
N GLY A 95 2.00 -17.86 8.82
CA GLY A 95 2.05 -16.89 9.92
C GLY A 95 1.45 -15.53 9.55
N GLU A 96 1.29 -14.67 10.56
CA GLU A 96 0.65 -13.36 10.41
C GLU A 96 1.61 -12.20 10.12
N GLU A 97 2.93 -12.43 10.20
CA GLU A 97 3.94 -11.37 10.05
C GLU A 97 3.81 -10.61 8.72
N LEU A 98 3.84 -11.32 7.59
CA LEU A 98 3.71 -10.71 6.28
C LEU A 98 2.32 -10.10 6.03
N PRO A 99 1.18 -10.79 6.28
CA PRO A 99 -0.15 -10.18 6.18
C PRO A 99 -0.31 -8.90 6.99
N MET A 100 0.19 -8.89 8.24
CA MET A 100 0.12 -7.73 9.12
C MET A 100 0.98 -6.59 8.57
N PHE A 101 2.21 -6.88 8.12
CA PHE A 101 3.06 -5.88 7.50
C PHE A 101 2.42 -5.28 6.25
N MET A 102 1.83 -6.12 5.38
CA MET A 102 1.11 -5.64 4.20
C MET A 102 -0.06 -4.72 4.56
N TRP A 103 -0.85 -5.07 5.59
CA TRP A 103 -1.96 -4.25 6.05
C TRP A 103 -1.52 -2.93 6.68
N GLU A 104 -0.53 -2.97 7.57
CA GLU A 104 0.00 -1.79 8.26
C GLU A 104 0.57 -0.79 7.26
N THR A 105 1.37 -1.25 6.29
CA THR A 105 1.89 -0.37 5.24
C THR A 105 0.77 0.22 4.38
N TRP A 106 -0.28 -0.54 4.04
CA TRP A 106 -1.44 0.00 3.33
C TRP A 106 -2.19 1.05 4.16
N LYS A 107 -2.40 0.77 5.46
CA LYS A 107 -3.10 1.67 6.38
C LYS A 107 -2.31 2.98 6.55
N ASN A 108 -1.01 2.89 6.80
CA ASN A 108 -0.18 4.05 7.05
C ASN A 108 0.06 4.86 5.77
N ALA A 109 0.36 4.20 4.64
CA ALA A 109 0.72 4.89 3.42
C ALA A 109 -0.46 5.28 2.50
N ARG A 110 -1.66 4.68 2.68
CA ARG A 110 -2.84 4.96 1.85
C ARG A 110 -4.11 5.28 2.62
N ASN A 111 -4.29 4.80 3.85
CA ASN A 111 -5.49 5.17 4.59
C ASN A 111 -5.29 6.50 5.32
N LYS A 112 -4.34 6.55 6.25
CA LYS A 112 -4.13 7.72 7.11
C LYS A 112 -3.78 8.99 6.33
N ILE A 113 -2.81 8.90 5.43
CA ILE A 113 -2.31 10.04 4.64
C ILE A 113 -3.38 10.74 3.80
N PHE A 114 -4.41 10.01 3.34
CA PHE A 114 -5.44 10.58 2.46
C PHE A 114 -6.76 10.89 3.19
N HIS A 115 -6.82 10.65 4.50
CA HIS A 115 -7.97 11.01 5.30
C HIS A 115 -7.69 12.31 6.06
N PHE A 116 -8.52 13.32 5.81
CA PHE A 116 -8.52 14.53 6.61
C PHE A 116 -9.29 14.25 7.92
N PHE A 117 -8.61 14.37 9.06
CA PHE A 117 -9.21 14.25 10.37
C PHE A 117 -9.38 15.65 10.99
N PRO A 118 -10.62 16.11 11.28
CA PRO A 118 -10.87 17.46 11.77
C PRO A 118 -10.19 17.80 13.12
N ASP A 119 -9.94 16.79 13.93
CA ASP A 119 -9.33 16.84 15.26
C ASP A 119 -7.80 16.69 15.24
N HIS A 120 -7.25 16.11 14.16
CA HIS A 120 -5.82 15.83 14.01
C HIS A 120 -5.38 16.10 12.56
N HIS A 121 -4.74 17.24 12.30
CA HIS A 121 -4.15 17.52 10.99
C HIS A 121 -2.88 16.68 10.83
N GLU A 122 -2.96 15.50 10.19
CA GLU A 122 -1.81 14.64 9.89
C GLU A 122 -1.10 15.08 8.60
N PHE A 123 -0.50 16.28 8.61
CA PHE A 123 0.44 16.65 7.56
C PHE A 123 1.72 15.82 7.70
N ILE A 124 2.27 15.34 6.59
CA ILE A 124 3.53 14.59 6.61
C ILE A 124 4.70 15.44 6.10
N SER A 125 5.84 15.31 6.77
CA SER A 125 7.10 15.90 6.31
C SER A 125 7.69 15.13 5.12
N LEU A 126 8.66 15.74 4.43
CA LEU A 126 9.40 15.08 3.34
C LEU A 126 10.14 13.82 3.82
N ASP A 127 10.67 13.83 5.05
CA ASP A 127 11.32 12.67 5.67
C ASP A 127 10.30 11.54 5.95
N THR A 128 9.12 11.89 6.45
CA THR A 128 8.02 10.94 6.64
C THR A 128 7.60 10.34 5.30
N ALA A 129 7.47 11.16 4.24
CA ALA A 129 7.15 10.69 2.89
C ALA A 129 8.22 9.70 2.36
N ARG A 130 9.52 9.98 2.57
CA ARG A 130 10.62 9.06 2.23
C ARG A 130 10.48 7.73 2.95
N LYS A 131 10.25 7.75 4.26
CA LYS A 131 10.09 6.53 5.08
C LYS A 131 8.96 5.66 4.56
N LEU A 132 7.82 6.25 4.23
CA LEU A 132 6.66 5.54 3.71
C LEU A 132 6.92 4.93 2.32
N ILE A 133 7.58 5.66 1.42
CA ILE A 133 7.97 5.11 0.10
C ILE A 133 8.89 3.90 0.28
N THR A 134 9.90 4.02 1.15
CA THR A 134 10.81 2.90 1.47
C THR A 134 10.07 1.72 2.09
N GLU A 135 9.11 1.97 2.99
CA GLU A 135 8.30 0.92 3.61
C GLU A 135 7.47 0.17 2.57
N ILE A 136 6.81 0.90 1.65
CA ILE A 136 6.09 0.29 0.54
C ILE A 136 7.01 -0.59 -0.32
N THR A 137 8.21 -0.10 -0.68
CA THR A 137 9.16 -0.89 -1.46
C THR A 137 9.57 -2.17 -0.74
N CYS A 138 9.92 -2.05 0.55
CA CYS A 138 10.32 -3.17 1.39
C CYS A 138 9.22 -4.25 1.47
N VAL A 139 7.95 -3.86 1.69
CA VAL A 139 6.86 -4.85 1.76
C VAL A 139 6.61 -5.50 0.40
N MET A 140 6.70 -4.77 -0.71
CA MET A 140 6.58 -5.37 -2.05
C MET A 140 7.69 -6.39 -2.31
N GLU A 141 8.94 -6.07 -1.96
CA GLU A 141 10.07 -7.00 -2.08
C GLU A 141 9.88 -8.26 -1.22
N LYS A 142 9.48 -8.09 0.05
CA LYS A 142 9.22 -9.21 0.96
C LYS A 142 8.09 -10.11 0.43
N VAL A 143 7.02 -9.53 -0.12
CA VAL A 143 5.92 -10.30 -0.75
C VAL A 143 6.41 -11.09 -1.96
N LEU A 144 7.22 -10.49 -2.84
CA LEU A 144 7.76 -11.21 -4.00
C LEU A 144 8.63 -12.41 -3.57
N LEU A 145 9.45 -12.22 -2.53
CA LEU A 145 10.33 -13.26 -2.00
C LEU A 145 9.55 -14.40 -1.31
N GLU A 146 8.63 -14.05 -0.42
CA GLU A 146 7.94 -15.02 0.45
C GLU A 146 6.73 -15.67 -0.24
N CYS A 147 5.97 -14.92 -1.05
CA CYS A 147 4.79 -15.47 -1.71
C CYS A 147 5.10 -16.21 -3.02
N ARG A 148 6.36 -16.13 -3.52
CA ARG A 148 6.82 -16.75 -4.78
C ARG A 148 5.97 -16.35 -5.99
N VAL A 149 5.56 -15.08 -6.02
CA VAL A 149 4.75 -14.49 -7.10
C VAL A 149 5.66 -13.64 -8.00
N SER A 150 5.48 -13.73 -9.33
CA SER A 150 6.31 -13.08 -10.35
C SER A 150 5.56 -11.97 -11.10
#